data_AF-A0A952JNV2-F1
#
_entry.id   AF-A0A952JNV2-F1
#
_cell.length_a   1.000
_cell.length_b   1.000
_cell.length_c   1.000
_cell.angle_alpha   90.00
_cell.angle_beta   90.00
_cell.angle_gamma   90.00
#
_symmetry.space_group_name_H-M   'P 1'
#
loop_
_entity.id
_entity.type
_entity.pdbx_description
1 polymer ?
#
loop_
_entity_poly.entity_id
_entity_poly.type
_entity_poly.pdbx_seq_one_letter_code
_entity_poly.pdbx_strand_id
1 'polypeptide(L)' 'MTDIEKQKKLYDKILLGLEKAYEKLIEFKKQKKSELVIMKDGKIVKIKP' A
#
# COMPACT_ATOMS: atom_id res chain seq x y z
N MET A 1 -12.91 25.58 -9.30
CA MET A 1 -12.47 24.46 -8.45
C MET A 1 -11.99 25.05 -7.14
N THR A 2 -12.65 24.75 -6.03
CA THR A 2 -12.28 25.27 -4.71
C THR A 2 -11.00 24.61 -4.22
N ASP A 3 -10.32 25.20 -3.25
CA ASP A 3 -9.07 24.61 -2.72
C ASP A 3 -9.33 23.26 -2.01
N ILE A 4 -10.51 23.08 -1.43
CA ILE A 4 -10.97 21.80 -0.84
C ILE A 4 -11.08 20.71 -1.92
N GLU A 5 -11.64 21.02 -3.09
CA GLU A 5 -11.75 20.06 -4.19
C GLU A 5 -10.38 19.66 -4.74
N LYS A 6 -9.42 20.59 -4.81
CA LYS A 6 -8.04 20.30 -5.23
C LYS A 6 -7.34 19.39 -4.22
N GLN A 7 -7.49 19.67 -2.92
CA GLN A 7 -6.95 18.85 -1.85
C GLN A 7 -7.51 17.43 -1.88
N LYS A 8 -8.84 17.29 -2.07
CA LYS A 8 -9.48 15.99 -2.20
C LYS A 8 -8.95 15.19 -3.39
N LYS A 9 -8.84 15.82 -4.57
CA LYS A 9 -8.26 15.16 -5.76
C LYS A 9 -6.81 14.73 -5.57
N LEU A 10 -6.01 15.53 -4.85
CA LEU A 10 -4.64 15.16 -4.52
C LEU A 10 -4.60 13.96 -3.57
N TYR A 11 -5.43 13.99 -2.52
CA TYR A 11 -5.57 12.89 -1.58
C TYR A 11 -5.94 11.57 -2.29
N ASP A 12 -6.95 11.60 -3.17
CA ASP A 12 -7.40 10.42 -3.91
C ASP A 12 -6.29 9.85 -4.81
N LYS A 13 -5.50 10.71 -5.45
CA LYS A 13 -4.34 10.28 -6.26
C LYS A 13 -3.24 9.64 -5.42
N ILE A 14 -2.96 10.20 -4.24
CA ILE A 14 -1.96 9.65 -3.33
C ILE A 14 -2.43 8.29 -2.83
N LEU A 15 -3.68 8.16 -2.41
CA LEU A 15 -4.26 6.90 -1.95
C LEU A 15 -4.16 5.82 -3.02
N LEU A 16 -4.57 6.13 -4.25
CA LEU A 16 -4.44 5.21 -5.39
C LEU A 16 -2.97 4.82 -5.67
N GLY A 17 -2.05 5.75 -5.51
CA GLY A 17 -0.62 5.48 -5.66
C GLY A 17 -0.09 4.51 -4.60
N LEU A 18 -0.52 4.68 -3.34
CA LEU A 18 -0.15 3.81 -2.23
C LEU A 18 -0.73 2.40 -2.38
N GLU A 19 -1.98 2.28 -2.82
CA GLU A 19 -2.62 0.98 -3.12
C GLU A 19 -1.85 0.20 -4.18
N LYS A 20 -1.50 0.87 -5.29
CA LYS A 20 -0.70 0.26 -6.38
C LYS A 20 0.71 -0.12 -5.92
N ALA A 21 1.33 0.69 -5.08
CA ALA A 21 2.65 0.38 -4.53
C ALA A 21 2.61 -0.88 -3.65
N TYR A 22 1.56 -1.01 -2.82
CA TYR A 22 1.35 -2.17 -1.97
C TYR A 22 1.08 -3.46 -2.78
N GLU A 23 0.25 -3.38 -3.81
CA GLU A 23 -0.02 -4.50 -4.73
C GLU A 23 1.27 -5.02 -5.39
N LYS A 24 2.07 -4.11 -5.97
CA LYS A 24 3.36 -4.45 -6.58
C LYS A 24 4.36 -5.03 -5.58
N LEU A 25 4.36 -4.54 -4.34
CA LEU A 25 5.20 -5.11 -3.27
C LEU A 25 4.81 -6.56 -2.99
N ILE A 26 3.52 -6.87 -2.89
CA ILE A 26 3.05 -8.24 -2.68
C ILE A 26 3.49 -9.15 -3.83
N GLU A 27 3.26 -8.73 -5.08
CA GLU A 27 3.68 -9.49 -6.26
C GLU A 27 5.19 -9.75 -6.27
N PHE A 28 5.99 -8.72 -6.02
CA PHE A 28 7.44 -8.84 -5.92
C PHE A 28 7.86 -9.85 -4.85
N LYS A 29 7.26 -9.77 -3.66
CA LYS A 29 7.56 -10.69 -2.55
C LYS A 29 7.21 -12.14 -2.89
N LYS A 30 6.07 -12.37 -3.58
CA LYS A 30 5.66 -13.67 -4.11
C LYS A 30 6.65 -14.22 -5.13
N GLN A 31 7.02 -13.42 -6.13
CA GLN A 31 7.99 -13.80 -7.17
C GLN A 31 9.36 -14.15 -6.57
N LYS A 32 9.81 -13.39 -5.56
CA LYS A 32 11.08 -13.62 -4.87
C LYS A 32 11.02 -14.70 -3.79
N LYS A 33 9.87 -15.31 -3.54
CA LYS A 33 9.64 -16.29 -2.47
C LYS A 33 10.15 -15.79 -1.10
N SER A 34 9.98 -14.49 -0.84
CA SER A 34 10.46 -13.83 0.38
C SER A 34 9.30 -13.46 1.30
N GLU A 35 9.48 -13.60 2.61
CA GLU A 35 8.45 -13.24 3.59
C GLU A 35 8.11 -11.74 3.53
N LEU A 36 6.82 -11.43 3.63
CA LEU A 36 6.32 -10.08 3.83
C LEU A 36 5.99 -9.91 5.32
N VAL A 37 6.65 -8.96 5.98
CA VAL A 37 6.44 -8.67 7.40
C VAL A 37 5.64 -7.38 7.51
N ILE A 38 4.47 -7.46 8.14
CA ILE A 38 3.57 -6.32 8.34
C ILE A 38 3.20 -6.19 9.82
N MET A 39 2.86 -4.97 10.25
CA MET A 39 2.23 -4.76 11.54
C MET A 39 0.71 -4.75 11.35
N LYS A 40 0.02 -5.71 11.96
CA LYS A 40 -1.43 -5.84 11.93
C LYS A 40 -1.94 -5.96 13.36
N ASP A 41 -2.88 -5.10 13.74
CA ASP A 41 -3.47 -5.07 15.09
C ASP A 41 -2.42 -4.97 16.22
N GLY A 42 -1.39 -4.15 15.99
CA GLY A 42 -0.27 -3.97 16.93
C GLY A 42 0.68 -5.16 17.04
N LYS A 43 0.50 -6.20 16.21
CA LYS A 43 1.35 -7.40 16.18
C LYS A 43 2.12 -7.49 14.87
N ILE A 44 3.33 -8.01 14.95
CA ILE A 44 4.15 -8.32 13.76
C ILE A 44 3.63 -9.64 13.17
N VAL A 45 3.15 -9.59 11.93
CA VAL A 45 2.66 -10.75 11.17
C VAL A 45 3.58 -10.98 9.98
N LYS A 46 3.99 -12.24 9.80
CA LYS A 46 4.75 -12.69 8.63
C LYS A 46 3.83 -13.41 7.67
N ILE A 47 3.72 -12.90 6.45
CA ILE A 47 2.99 -13.51 5.35
C ILE A 47 4.02 -14.24 4.49
N LYS A 48 3.92 -15.57 4.47
CA LYS A 48 4.71 -16.39 3.54
C LYS A 48 4.07 -16.32 2.14
N PRO A 49 4.89 -16.26 1.08
CA PRO A 49 4.42 -16.21 -0.30
C PRO A 49 3.72 -17.50 -0.73
#